data_AF-A0A2S3QDL9-F1
#
_entry.id   AF-A0A2S3QDL9-F1
#
_cell.length_a   1.000
_cell.length_b   1.000
_cell.length_c   1.000
_cell.angle_alpha   90.00
_cell.angle_beta   90.00
_cell.angle_gamma   90.00
#
_symmetry.space_group_name_H-M   'P 1'
#
loop_
_entity.id
_entity.type
_entity.pdbx_description
1 polymer ?
#
loop_
_entity_poly.entity_id
_entity_poly.type
_entity_poly.pdbx_seq_one_letter_code
_entity_poly.pdbx_strand_id
1 'polypeptide(L)'
;MTPQQVERRKRQLIAEYSAIHAIHPGSLTTPDPTLVYHRQLVAFHVGLFHGLVSLAKTDDDFRQVEEELNTIKGLLPYYDTRPAVSV
;
A
#
# COMPACT_ATOMS: atom_id res chain seq x y z
N MET A 1 12.46 -10.45 -19.57
CA MET A 1 11.90 -11.45 -18.63
C MET A 1 10.97 -12.41 -19.36
N THR A 2 10.82 -13.63 -18.85
CA THR A 2 9.81 -14.59 -19.32
C THR A 2 8.45 -14.32 -18.69
N PRO A 3 7.34 -14.78 -19.30
CA PRO A 3 6.00 -14.64 -18.70
C PRO A 3 5.90 -15.25 -17.29
N GLN A 4 6.58 -16.37 -17.04
CA GLN A 4 6.63 -16.99 -15.70
C GLN A 4 7.33 -16.11 -14.66
N GLN A 5 8.40 -15.41 -15.05
CA GLN A 5 9.11 -14.47 -14.17
C GLN A 5 8.24 -13.26 -13.83
N VAL A 6 7.50 -12.72 -14.81
CA VAL A 6 6.54 -11.63 -14.61
C VAL A 6 5.48 -12.03 -13.58
N GLU A 7 4.80 -13.16 -13.79
CA GLU A 7 3.74 -13.63 -12.88
C GLU A 7 4.26 -13.98 -11.48
N ARG A 8 5.51 -14.45 -11.38
CA ARG A 8 6.15 -14.68 -10.09
C ARG A 8 6.38 -13.36 -9.34
N ARG A 9 6.92 -12.33 -10.00
CA ARG A 9 7.16 -11.01 -9.36
C ARG A 9 5.86 -10.32 -8.98
N LYS A 10 4.84 -10.35 -9.85
CA LYS A 10 3.50 -9.82 -9.51
C LYS A 10 2.95 -10.46 -8.24
N ARG A 11 2.97 -11.80 -8.16
CA ARG A 11 2.50 -12.53 -6.97
C ARG A 11 3.29 -12.19 -5.72
N GLN A 12 4.61 -12.05 -5.83
CA GLN A 12 5.45 -11.64 -4.70
C GLN A 12 5.04 -10.26 -4.17
N LEU A 13 4.91 -9.26 -5.06
CA LEU A 13 4.56 -7.89 -4.67
C LEU A 13 3.15 -7.79 -4.08
N ILE A 14 2.20 -8.55 -4.63
CA ILE A 14 0.84 -8.66 -4.06
C ILE A 14 0.86 -9.30 -2.67
N ALA A 15 1.71 -10.31 -2.45
CA ALA A 15 1.86 -10.93 -1.14
C ALA A 15 2.49 -9.98 -0.12
N GLU A 16 3.52 -9.23 -0.52
CA GLU A 16 4.12 -8.19 0.32
C GLU A 16 3.13 -7.09 0.69
N TYR A 17 2.32 -6.64 -0.27
CA TYR A 17 1.23 -5.71 -0.01
C TYR A 17 0.18 -6.31 0.95
N SER A 18 -0.19 -7.56 0.76
CA SER A 18 -1.19 -8.24 1.62
C SER A 18 -0.71 -8.39 3.07
N ALA A 19 0.60 -8.44 3.32
CA ALA A 19 1.16 -8.44 4.68
C ALA A 19 0.96 -7.11 5.43
N ILE A 20 0.67 -6.01 4.70
CA ILE A 20 0.34 -4.70 5.27
C ILE A 20 -1.06 -4.72 5.91
N HIS A 21 -1.95 -5.64 5.50
CA HIS A 21 -3.40 -5.60 5.75
C HIS A 21 -3.87 -5.99 7.17
N ALA A 22 -3.00 -6.00 8.18
CA ALA A 22 -3.42 -6.14 9.58
C ALA A 22 -3.93 -4.82 10.22
N ILE A 23 -4.19 -3.79 9.41
CA ILE A 23 -4.59 -2.46 9.89
C ILE A 23 -6.12 -2.34 9.88
N HIS A 24 -6.71 -2.35 11.08
CA HIS A 24 -8.14 -2.36 11.32
C HIS A 24 -8.82 -1.05 10.87
N PRO A 25 -9.91 -1.11 10.08
CA PRO A 25 -10.77 0.04 9.79
C PRO A 25 -11.49 0.63 11.02
N GLY A 26 -11.35 0.01 12.20
CA GLY A 26 -12.10 0.32 13.41
C GLY A 26 -11.75 1.65 14.10
N SER A 27 -10.71 2.37 13.67
CA SER A 27 -10.29 3.64 14.31
C SER A 27 -10.71 4.90 13.53
N LEU A 28 -11.56 4.76 12.50
CA LEU A 28 -11.80 5.82 11.52
C LEU A 28 -12.98 6.77 11.81
N THR A 29 -13.57 6.72 13.01
CA THR A 29 -14.77 7.51 13.38
C THR A 29 -14.49 8.97 13.74
N THR A 30 -13.24 9.38 13.92
CA THR A 30 -12.89 10.76 14.25
C THR A 30 -12.67 11.59 12.97
N PRO A 31 -13.48 12.65 12.73
CA PRO A 31 -13.34 13.52 11.57
C PRO A 31 -12.26 14.56 11.81
N ASP A 32 -11.00 14.13 11.82
CA ASP A 32 -9.85 15.04 11.75
C ASP A 32 -9.53 15.30 10.27
N PRO A 33 -9.56 16.56 9.78
CA PRO A 33 -9.22 16.92 8.41
C PRO A 33 -7.85 16.39 7.96
N THR A 34 -6.89 16.32 8.88
CA THR A 34 -5.56 15.75 8.66
C THR A 34 -5.67 14.25 8.36
N LEU A 35 -6.48 13.52 9.13
CA LEU A 35 -6.73 12.09 8.89
C LEU A 35 -7.47 11.87 7.57
N VAL A 36 -8.38 12.76 7.17
CA VAL A 36 -9.07 12.67 5.86
C VAL A 36 -8.08 12.80 4.70
N TYR A 37 -7.18 13.79 4.76
CA TYR A 37 -6.13 13.95 3.75
C TYR A 37 -5.22 12.72 3.64
N HIS A 38 -4.75 12.19 4.78
CA HIS A 38 -3.90 11.00 4.78
C HIS A 38 -4.63 9.76 4.25
N ARG A 39 -5.93 9.59 4.56
CA ARG A 39 -6.76 8.52 3.98
C ARG A 39 -6.87 8.62 2.46
N GLN A 40 -7.06 9.82 1.93
CA GLN A 40 -7.16 10.04 0.49
C GLN A 40 -5.83 9.76 -0.21
N LEU A 41 -4.72 10.25 0.36
CA LEU A 41 -3.38 10.00 -0.15
C LEU A 41 -3.06 8.51 -0.18
N VAL A 42 -3.39 7.81 0.90
CA VAL A 42 -3.32 6.35 1.00
C VAL A 42 -4.13 5.66 -0.11
N ALA A 43 -5.41 6.01 -0.25
CA ALA A 43 -6.28 5.36 -1.23
C ALA A 43 -5.77 5.57 -2.66
N PHE A 44 -5.19 6.75 -2.93
CA PHE A 44 -4.52 7.05 -4.19
C PHE A 44 -3.33 6.11 -4.45
N HIS A 45 -2.38 5.99 -3.51
CA HIS A 45 -1.20 5.14 -3.70
C HIS A 45 -1.55 3.65 -3.79
N VAL A 46 -2.54 3.18 -3.01
CA VAL A 46 -3.04 1.80 -3.13
C VAL A 46 -3.64 1.54 -4.52
N GLY A 47 -4.46 2.47 -5.02
CA GLY A 47 -5.02 2.38 -6.37
C GLY A 47 -3.92 2.36 -7.44
N LEU A 48 -2.93 3.23 -7.30
CA LEU A 48 -1.79 3.31 -8.21
C LEU A 48 -0.97 2.01 -8.21
N PHE A 49 -0.65 1.47 -7.04
CA PHE A 49 0.04 0.17 -6.90
C PHE A 49 -0.70 -0.95 -7.64
N HIS A 50 -2.02 -1.09 -7.44
CA HIS A 50 -2.81 -2.12 -8.14
C HIS A 50 -2.79 -1.95 -9.66
N GLY A 51 -2.85 -0.71 -10.14
CA GLY A 51 -2.72 -0.39 -11.56
C GLY A 51 -1.35 -0.78 -12.12
N LEU A 52 -0.27 -0.36 -11.45
CA LEU A 52 1.10 -0.63 -11.88
C LEU A 52 1.42 -2.14 -11.87
N VAL A 53 1.06 -2.87 -10.81
CA VAL A 53 1.24 -4.33 -10.72
C VAL A 53 0.57 -5.03 -11.90
N SER A 54 -0.66 -4.61 -12.25
CA SER A 54 -1.42 -5.23 -13.34
C SER A 54 -0.73 -5.04 -14.68
N LEU A 55 -0.12 -3.87 -14.90
CA LEU A 55 0.52 -3.49 -16.16
C LEU A 55 1.99 -3.91 -16.28
N ALA A 56 2.67 -4.23 -15.16
CA ALA A 56 4.10 -4.50 -15.13
C ALA A 56 4.52 -5.69 -16.02
N LYS A 57 5.55 -5.46 -16.85
CA LYS A 57 6.12 -6.43 -17.80
C LYS A 57 7.65 -6.39 -17.86
N THR A 58 8.25 -5.28 -17.44
CA THR A 58 9.70 -5.02 -17.48
C THR A 58 10.27 -4.83 -16.08
N ASP A 59 11.59 -4.89 -15.96
CA ASP A 59 12.27 -4.63 -14.68
C ASP A 59 12.00 -3.20 -14.18
N ASP A 60 11.94 -2.23 -15.10
CA ASP A 60 11.62 -0.84 -14.77
C ASP A 60 10.17 -0.65 -14.28
N ASP A 61 9.21 -1.42 -14.84
CA ASP A 61 7.84 -1.40 -14.33
C ASP A 61 7.81 -1.95 -12.89
N PHE A 62 8.52 -3.05 -12.64
CA PHE A 62 8.57 -3.64 -11.30
C PHE A 62 9.29 -2.74 -10.29
N ARG A 63 10.31 -1.98 -10.71
CA ARG A 63 10.93 -0.96 -9.86
C ARG A 63 9.92 0.11 -9.46
N GLN A 64 9.08 0.58 -10.39
CA GLN A 64 8.02 1.56 -10.08
C GLN A 64 6.97 0.97 -9.13
N VAL A 65 6.61 -0.31 -9.31
CA VAL A 65 5.70 -1.00 -8.39
C VAL A 65 6.30 -1.11 -6.99
N GLU A 66 7.59 -1.43 -6.87
CA GLU A 66 8.32 -1.50 -5.60
C GLU A 66 8.41 -0.12 -4.92
N GLU A 67 8.64 0.95 -5.68
CA GLU A 67 8.61 2.34 -5.20
C GLU A 67 7.24 2.70 -4.62
N GLU A 68 6.15 2.40 -5.33
CA GLU A 68 4.81 2.65 -4.80
C GLU A 68 4.49 1.82 -3.55
N LEU A 69 4.90 0.55 -3.53
CA LEU A 69 4.75 -0.28 -2.35
C LEU A 69 5.51 0.30 -1.14
N ASN A 70 6.70 0.86 -1.35
CA ASN A 70 7.48 1.53 -0.31
C ASN A 70 6.83 2.83 0.15
N THR A 71 6.23 3.61 -0.76
CA THR A 71 5.44 4.78 -0.41
C THR A 71 4.25 4.40 0.48
N ILE A 72 3.51 3.35 0.13
CA ILE A 72 2.40 2.83 0.96
C ILE A 72 2.92 2.43 2.35
N LYS A 73 4.05 1.71 2.42
CA LYS A 73 4.69 1.33 3.70
C LYS A 73 5.07 2.55 4.55
N GLY A 74 5.56 3.62 3.93
CA GLY A 74 5.90 4.88 4.61
C GLY A 74 4.68 5.64 5.12
N LEU A 75 3.50 5.42 4.53
CA LEU A 75 2.25 6.04 4.95
C LEU A 75 1.57 5.29 6.11
N LEU A 76 2.00 4.07 6.47
CA LEU A 76 1.38 3.24 7.52
C LEU A 76 1.22 3.91 8.90
N PRO A 77 2.17 4.71 9.40
CA PRO A 77 1.99 5.41 10.68
C PRO A 77 0.76 6.32 10.72
N TYR A 78 0.30 6.82 9.57
CA TYR A 78 -0.90 7.65 9.47
C TYR A 78 -2.21 6.83 9.44
N TYR A 79 -2.11 5.50 9.40
CA TYR A 79 -3.24 4.61 9.59
C TYR A 79 -3.41 4.16 11.04
N ASP A 80 -2.31 3.92 11.76
CA ASP A 80 -2.32 3.36 13.12
C ASP A 80 -2.18 4.45 14.19
N THR A 81 -2.87 5.58 14.00
CA THR A 81 -3.03 6.59 15.05
C THR A 81 -4.08 6.10 16.06
N ARG A 82 -3.81 4.99 16.74
CA ARG A 82 -4.44 4.73 18.03
C ARG A 82 -3.77 5.65 19.05
N PRO A 83 -4.52 6.45 19.85
CA PRO A 83 -3.95 6.91 21.11
C PRO A 83 -3.57 5.66 21.90
N ALA A 84 -2.38 5.66 22.52
CA ALA A 84 -2.01 4.62 23.46
C ALA A 84 -3.12 4.54 24.52
N VAL A 85 -3.79 3.40 24.64
CA VAL A 85 -4.69 3.14 25.75
C VAL A 85 -3.80 3.13 26.99
N SER A 86 -3.87 4.19 27.78
CA SER A 86 -3.26 4.21 29.11
C SER A 86 -4.07 3.24 29.97
N VAL A 87 -3.43 2.14 30.38
CA VAL A 87 -3.96 1.19 31.37
C VAL A 87 -3.55 1.66 32.75
#